data_AF-A0A7D9LZ44-F1
#
_entry.id   AF-A0A7D9LZ44-F1
#
_cell.length_a   1.000
_cell.length_b   1.000
_cell.length_c   1.000
_cell.angle_alpha   90.00
_cell.angle_beta   90.00
_cell.angle_gamma   90.00
#
_symmetry.space_group_name_H-M   'P 1'
#
loop_
_entity.id
_entity.type
_entity.pdbx_description
1 polymer ?
#
loop_
_entity_poly.entity_id
_entity_poly.type
_entity_poly.pdbx_seq_one_letter_code
_entity_poly.pdbx_strand_id
1 'polypeptide(L)'
;LQVENGKILDPIDHKYMVLNDHLKEFSLEPNRALLEDFAYLNNSIKRFFVLSGGYGQNAAAFHLATAFTVSRIIRNAHNPKDVWKESSVGMIFSQAKCVGKSLSLYLLALGQGVPERVNLMFLSGGNQQLCGTSIKKMQESLASTTGVVMIDDPEISKSFSEFLLQVQGRLMFGSKTEGMSHPKAATLVSSNSPEMARTIGRVLRFNYLPANPDGSNPHDEKQLKDLELFMEDKKGGNGLLLAWAIVYFDLWEQVFEDANEVVEKVLKGLLQNLKLQPRWMKGVSSMIIALTMLRLSCGKTPGICDYVLFTCQEITESEIAGPSAMQKLEKNIVKKIRKQSDPILTWLHPSVTVHDVAGNKVPGIAIITSVVDAFPDVSNS
;
A
#
# COMPACT_ATOMS: atom_id res chain seq x y z
N LEU A 1 11.39 4.67 18.63
CA LEU A 1 11.59 3.33 18.02
C LEU A 1 12.79 3.37 17.08
N GLN A 2 14.00 3.38 17.64
CA GLN A 2 15.22 3.11 16.90
C GLN A 2 15.61 1.69 17.26
N VAL A 3 15.89 0.88 16.24
CA VAL A 3 16.19 -0.53 16.41
C VAL A 3 17.67 -0.71 16.15
N GLU A 4 18.43 -0.93 17.21
CA GLU A 4 19.84 -1.29 17.11
C GLU A 4 19.95 -2.81 17.17
N ASN A 5 20.63 -3.41 16.19
CA ASN A 5 20.85 -4.85 16.12
C ASN A 5 19.59 -5.72 16.24
N GLY A 6 18.44 -5.22 15.76
CA GLY A 6 17.18 -5.97 15.77
C GLY A 6 16.44 -5.99 17.10
N LYS A 7 16.78 -5.08 18.03
CA LYS A 7 16.01 -4.84 19.26
C LYS A 7 15.50 -3.41 19.30
N ILE A 8 14.23 -3.25 19.67
CA ILE A 8 13.67 -1.95 20.02
C ILE A 8 14.44 -1.46 21.24
N LEU A 9 15.11 -0.32 21.10
CA LEU A 9 15.86 0.26 22.21
C LEU A 9 14.92 0.62 23.36
N ASP A 10 15.39 0.35 24.57
CA ASP A 10 14.72 0.78 25.79
C ASP A 10 14.62 2.32 25.77
N PRO A 11 13.52 2.94 26.26
CA PRO A 11 13.40 4.39 26.38
C PRO A 11 14.60 5.06 27.06
N ILE A 12 15.30 4.36 27.97
CA ILE A 12 16.53 4.86 28.58
C ILE A 12 17.71 4.87 27.62
N ASP A 13 17.77 3.97 26.64
CA ASP A 13 18.88 3.87 25.69
C ASP A 13 18.70 4.78 24.48
N HIS A 14 17.46 5.21 24.23
CA HIS A 14 17.14 6.25 23.27
C HIS A 14 17.94 7.56 23.50
N LYS A 15 18.34 7.86 24.75
CA LYS A 15 19.17 9.03 25.07
C LYS A 15 20.64 8.91 24.62
N TYR A 16 21.15 7.69 24.42
CA TYR A 16 22.55 7.46 24.03
C TYR A 16 22.75 7.50 22.51
N MET A 17 21.71 7.22 21.70
CA MET A 17 21.77 7.44 20.24
C MET A 17 21.77 8.93 19.85
N VAL A 18 21.27 9.81 20.72
CA VAL A 18 21.41 11.27 20.59
C VAL A 18 22.88 11.72 20.69
N LEU A 19 23.79 10.84 21.18
CA LEU A 19 25.22 11.13 21.33
C LEU A 19 26.08 10.68 20.15
N ASN A 20 25.53 9.96 19.16
CA ASN A 20 26.23 9.71 17.90
C ASN A 20 25.77 10.76 16.87
N ASP A 21 26.56 11.83 16.75
CA ASP A 21 26.25 12.96 15.87
C ASP A 21 25.96 12.53 14.41
N HIS A 22 26.55 11.43 13.94
CA HIS A 22 26.32 10.89 12.59
C HIS A 22 24.94 10.27 12.39
N LEU A 23 24.23 9.89 13.46
CA LEU A 23 22.90 9.30 13.40
C LEU A 23 21.77 10.30 13.70
N LYS A 24 22.12 11.51 14.13
CA LYS A 24 21.17 12.60 14.40
C LYS A 24 20.33 12.95 13.17
N GLU A 25 20.94 12.89 11.98
CA GLU A 25 20.28 13.15 10.69
C GLU A 25 19.22 12.10 10.31
N PHE A 26 19.20 10.95 10.99
CA PHE A 26 18.22 9.86 10.81
C PHE A 26 17.27 9.72 12.01
N SER A 27 17.29 10.68 12.94
CA SER A 27 16.41 10.66 14.10
C SER A 27 14.96 10.93 13.72
N LEU A 28 14.05 10.32 14.48
CA LEU A 28 12.60 10.51 14.38
C LEU A 28 12.12 11.08 15.71
N GLU A 29 11.29 12.11 15.65
CA GLU A 29 10.79 12.84 16.82
C GLU A 29 9.28 12.64 16.97
N PRO A 30 8.80 11.53 17.56
CA PRO A 30 7.39 11.40 17.86
C PRO A 30 6.98 12.37 18.97
N ASN A 31 5.82 13.00 18.81
CA ASN A 31 5.21 13.82 19.86
C ASN A 31 4.94 12.96 21.11
N ARG A 32 5.51 13.35 22.26
CA ARG A 32 5.38 12.60 23.53
C ARG A 32 3.92 12.44 23.98
N ALA A 33 3.07 13.44 23.74
CA ALA A 33 1.67 13.36 24.13
C ALA A 33 0.93 12.20 23.42
N LEU A 34 1.36 11.83 22.21
CA LEU A 34 0.81 10.69 21.47
C LEU A 34 1.27 9.34 22.02
N LEU A 35 2.37 9.31 22.78
CA LEU A 35 2.89 8.09 23.41
C LEU A 35 2.29 7.87 24.80
N GLU A 36 1.92 8.94 25.50
CA GLU A 36 1.47 8.89 26.90
C GLU A 36 -0.06 8.77 27.03
N ASP A 37 -0.83 9.28 26.05
CA ASP A 37 -2.30 9.28 26.09
C ASP A 37 -2.90 8.50 24.91
N PHE A 38 -3.43 7.31 25.21
CA PHE A 38 -4.06 6.42 24.24
C PHE A 38 -5.34 7.02 23.61
N ALA A 39 -6.12 7.77 24.38
CA ALA A 39 -7.34 8.41 23.86
C ALA A 39 -6.97 9.56 22.93
N TYR A 40 -5.94 10.34 23.29
CA TYR A 40 -5.41 11.39 22.43
C TYR A 40 -4.85 10.84 21.12
N LEU A 41 -4.07 9.76 21.18
CA LEU A 41 -3.54 9.06 20.00
C LEU A 41 -4.68 8.61 19.07
N ASN A 42 -5.69 7.92 19.60
CA ASN A 42 -6.79 7.39 18.80
C ASN A 42 -7.67 8.49 18.19
N ASN A 43 -7.90 9.57 18.93
CA ASN A 43 -8.57 10.76 18.39
C ASN A 43 -7.74 11.45 17.29
N SER A 44 -6.42 11.48 17.44
CA SER A 44 -5.51 12.02 16.43
C SER A 44 -5.49 11.16 15.16
N ILE A 45 -5.47 9.83 15.27
CA ILE A 45 -5.64 8.91 14.13
C ILE A 45 -7.01 9.08 13.47
N LYS A 46 -8.08 9.24 14.28
CA LYS A 46 -9.42 9.53 13.76
C LYS A 46 -9.45 10.81 12.94
N ARG A 47 -8.84 11.88 13.46
CA ARG A 47 -8.75 13.19 12.79
C ARG A 47 -7.93 13.09 11.50
N PHE A 48 -6.79 12.40 11.53
CA PHE A 48 -5.98 12.11 10.34
C PHE A 48 -6.82 11.47 9.23
N PHE A 49 -7.58 10.41 9.54
CA PHE A 49 -8.44 9.74 8.56
C PHE A 49 -9.66 10.54 8.10
N VAL A 50 -10.10 11.51 8.88
CA VAL A 50 -11.16 12.44 8.45
C VAL A 50 -10.57 13.43 7.47
N LEU A 51 -9.47 14.09 7.84
CA LEU A 51 -8.82 15.10 7.00
C LEU A 51 -8.23 14.52 5.71
N SER A 52 -7.73 13.29 5.73
CA SER A 52 -7.28 12.58 4.51
C SER A 52 -8.41 12.27 3.52
N GLY A 53 -9.68 12.43 3.93
CA GLY A 53 -10.82 12.45 3.01
C GLY A 53 -10.70 13.55 1.95
N GLY A 54 -9.92 14.61 2.22
CA GLY A 54 -9.65 15.68 1.25
C GLY A 54 -8.92 15.23 -0.01
N TYR A 55 -8.32 14.03 -0.02
CA TYR A 55 -7.79 13.43 -1.25
C TYR A 55 -8.89 12.94 -2.22
N GLY A 56 -10.16 12.96 -1.81
CA GLY A 56 -11.29 12.55 -2.64
C GLY A 56 -11.13 11.11 -3.13
N GLN A 57 -11.19 10.91 -4.44
CA GLN A 57 -11.00 9.60 -5.08
C GLN A 57 -9.62 8.97 -4.80
N ASN A 58 -8.61 9.78 -4.46
CA ASN A 58 -7.26 9.30 -4.13
C ASN A 58 -7.09 8.95 -2.65
N ALA A 59 -8.13 9.12 -1.81
CA ALA A 59 -8.06 8.83 -0.38
C ALA A 59 -7.73 7.36 -0.12
N ALA A 60 -8.29 6.43 -0.89
CA ALA A 60 -8.00 5.00 -0.73
C ALA A 60 -6.51 4.69 -0.95
N ALA A 61 -5.93 5.22 -2.03
CA ALA A 61 -4.51 5.09 -2.34
C ALA A 61 -3.62 5.71 -1.25
N PHE A 62 -4.00 6.88 -0.73
CA PHE A 62 -3.32 7.50 0.40
C PHE A 62 -3.37 6.65 1.68
N HIS A 63 -4.52 6.07 2.00
CA HIS A 63 -4.65 5.19 3.18
C HIS A 63 -3.83 3.90 3.03
N LEU A 64 -3.72 3.34 1.82
CA LEU A 64 -2.84 2.20 1.55
C LEU A 64 -1.37 2.58 1.70
N ALA A 65 -0.96 3.73 1.19
CA ALA A 65 0.40 4.25 1.41
C ALA A 65 0.68 4.48 2.91
N THR A 66 -0.31 4.97 3.67
CA THR A 66 -0.22 5.11 5.13
C THR A 66 -0.01 3.75 5.81
N ALA A 67 -0.80 2.75 5.43
CA ALA A 67 -0.70 1.41 5.98
C ALA A 67 0.61 0.72 5.60
N PHE A 68 1.12 0.97 4.40
CA PHE A 68 2.47 0.56 4.00
C PHE A 68 3.51 1.17 4.93
N THR A 69 3.47 2.49 5.15
CA THR A 69 4.41 3.18 6.05
C THR A 69 4.40 2.59 7.45
N VAL A 70 3.22 2.47 8.06
CA VAL A 70 3.07 1.92 9.43
C VAL A 70 3.49 0.46 9.50
N SER A 71 3.03 -0.38 8.56
CA SER A 71 3.44 -1.79 8.53
C SER A 71 4.95 -1.93 8.42
N ARG A 72 5.62 -1.08 7.63
CA ARG A 72 7.08 -1.14 7.50
C ARG A 72 7.81 -0.64 8.74
N ILE A 73 7.31 0.40 9.43
CA ILE A 73 7.89 0.83 10.72
C ILE A 73 7.88 -0.34 11.71
N ILE A 74 6.76 -1.04 11.85
CA ILE A 74 6.62 -2.19 12.76
C ILE A 74 7.46 -3.38 12.28
N ARG A 75 7.32 -3.79 11.01
CA ARG A 75 8.02 -4.94 10.46
C ARG A 75 9.53 -4.75 10.45
N ASN A 76 10.05 -3.54 10.19
CA ASN A 76 11.49 -3.27 10.23
C ASN A 76 12.07 -3.36 11.65
N ALA A 77 11.25 -3.22 12.69
CA ALA A 77 11.66 -3.40 14.08
C ALA A 77 11.76 -4.87 14.51
N HIS A 78 11.07 -5.77 13.79
CA HIS A 78 11.13 -7.22 14.02
C HIS A 78 12.39 -7.89 13.44
N ASN A 79 12.58 -9.18 13.78
CA ASN A 79 13.70 -10.00 13.34
C ASN A 79 13.93 -9.90 11.81
N PRO A 80 15.13 -9.49 11.36
CA PRO A 80 15.43 -9.28 9.95
C PRO A 80 15.06 -10.48 9.06
N LYS A 81 15.22 -11.72 9.53
CA LYS A 81 15.03 -12.93 8.71
C LYS A 81 13.61 -13.08 8.15
N ASP A 82 12.59 -12.66 8.89
CA ASP A 82 11.19 -12.79 8.47
C ASP A 82 10.78 -11.68 7.50
N VAL A 83 11.34 -10.48 7.71
CA VAL A 83 11.10 -9.29 6.89
C VAL A 83 11.70 -9.41 5.49
N TRP A 84 12.76 -10.21 5.32
CA TRP A 84 13.40 -10.44 4.02
C TRP A 84 12.47 -11.10 2.99
N LYS A 85 11.36 -11.70 3.42
CA LYS A 85 10.42 -12.39 2.54
C LYS A 85 9.25 -11.51 2.09
N GLU A 86 9.22 -10.23 2.46
CA GLU A 86 8.12 -9.29 2.17
C GLU A 86 8.53 -8.15 1.25
N SER A 87 7.57 -7.54 0.56
CA SER A 87 7.84 -6.34 -0.24
C SER A 87 8.21 -5.16 0.66
N SER A 88 9.36 -4.55 0.39
CA SER A 88 9.89 -3.39 1.11
C SER A 88 9.85 -2.11 0.27
N VAL A 89 9.27 -2.17 -0.93
CA VAL A 89 9.16 -1.04 -1.85
C VAL A 89 7.68 -0.75 -2.13
N GLY A 90 7.24 0.47 -1.79
CA GLY A 90 5.95 1.03 -2.18
C GLY A 90 6.13 2.14 -3.22
N MET A 91 5.11 2.36 -4.06
CA MET A 91 5.11 3.43 -5.05
C MET A 91 3.75 4.12 -5.12
N ILE A 92 3.71 5.42 -4.84
CA ILE A 92 2.60 6.31 -5.16
C ILE A 92 2.74 6.72 -6.62
N PHE A 93 1.86 6.21 -7.48
CA PHE A 93 2.02 6.32 -8.93
C PHE A 93 0.87 7.10 -9.56
N SER A 94 1.20 7.96 -10.52
CA SER A 94 0.24 8.49 -11.49
C SER A 94 1.00 9.18 -12.60
N GLN A 95 0.66 8.88 -13.86
CA GLN A 95 1.23 9.61 -15.00
C GLN A 95 0.88 11.10 -14.98
N ALA A 96 -0.23 11.46 -14.33
CA ALA A 96 -0.66 12.84 -14.20
C ALA A 96 0.13 13.59 -13.13
N LYS A 97 0.52 14.82 -13.46
CA LYS A 97 1.13 15.76 -12.52
C LYS A 97 0.07 16.38 -11.61
N CYS A 98 0.50 16.93 -10.48
CA CYS A 98 -0.36 17.70 -9.56
C CYS A 98 -1.55 16.94 -8.96
N VAL A 99 -1.46 15.61 -8.83
CA VAL A 99 -2.50 14.78 -8.18
C VAL A 99 -2.28 14.56 -6.68
N GLY A 100 -1.30 15.26 -6.08
CA GLY A 100 -1.02 15.16 -4.64
C GLY A 100 0.04 14.12 -4.22
N LYS A 101 0.78 13.49 -5.14
CA LYS A 101 1.77 12.45 -4.80
C LYS A 101 2.88 12.92 -3.84
N SER A 102 3.52 14.05 -4.17
CA SER A 102 4.60 14.63 -3.35
C SER A 102 4.08 15.12 -2.00
N LEU A 103 2.87 15.69 -1.96
CA LEU A 103 2.19 16.04 -0.71
C LEU A 103 1.97 14.79 0.15
N SER A 104 1.51 13.69 -0.44
CA SER A 104 1.33 12.43 0.29
C SER A 104 2.63 11.91 0.91
N LEU A 105 3.74 11.92 0.16
CA LEU A 105 5.04 11.56 0.72
C LEU A 105 5.43 12.48 1.88
N TYR A 106 5.23 13.79 1.73
CA TYR A 106 5.56 14.77 2.75
C TYR A 106 4.76 14.55 4.04
N LEU A 107 3.44 14.37 3.94
CA LEU A 107 2.59 14.10 5.10
C LEU A 107 2.94 12.78 5.79
N LEU A 108 3.31 11.74 5.02
CA LEU A 108 3.74 10.45 5.59
C LEU A 108 5.12 10.56 6.26
N ALA A 109 6.03 11.39 5.74
CA ALA A 109 7.30 11.69 6.40
C ALA A 109 7.07 12.39 7.75
N LEU A 110 6.21 13.41 7.78
CA LEU A 110 5.79 14.06 9.02
C LEU A 110 5.14 13.06 9.98
N GLY A 111 4.28 12.16 9.48
CA GLY A 111 3.63 11.12 10.29
C GLY A 111 4.61 10.13 10.91
N GLN A 112 5.76 9.86 10.28
CA GLN A 112 6.82 9.06 10.85
C GLN A 112 7.67 9.83 11.87
N GLY A 113 7.53 11.16 11.94
CA GLY A 113 8.27 12.03 12.86
C GLY A 113 9.55 12.58 12.25
N VAL A 114 9.62 12.72 10.92
CA VAL A 114 10.72 13.40 10.25
C VAL A 114 10.65 14.89 10.61
N PRO A 115 11.65 15.46 11.29
CA PRO A 115 11.53 16.79 11.91
C PRO A 115 11.61 17.95 10.91
N GLU A 116 12.31 17.75 9.79
CA GLU A 116 12.57 18.79 8.79
C GLU A 116 12.53 18.20 7.38
N ARG A 117 12.19 19.03 6.37
CA ARG A 117 12.24 18.62 4.95
C ARG A 117 13.64 18.23 4.49
N VAL A 118 14.68 18.77 5.13
CA VAL A 118 16.08 18.42 4.89
C VAL A 118 16.45 17.27 5.82
N ASN A 119 16.01 16.06 5.48
CA ASN A 119 16.28 14.87 6.27
C ASN A 119 16.63 13.69 5.36
N LEU A 120 17.55 12.84 5.79
CA LEU A 120 18.01 11.71 4.97
C LEU A 120 16.96 10.60 4.79
N MET A 121 15.79 10.70 5.44
CA MET A 121 14.62 9.87 5.19
C MET A 121 13.61 10.50 4.23
N PHE A 122 13.82 11.73 3.76
CA PHE A 122 12.99 12.38 2.73
C PHE A 122 13.89 12.96 1.62
N LEU A 123 14.00 12.22 0.52
CA LEU A 123 15.00 12.45 -0.51
C LEU A 123 14.34 12.95 -1.80
N SER A 124 14.98 13.92 -2.47
CA SER A 124 14.64 14.26 -3.85
C SER A 124 15.20 13.19 -4.78
N GLY A 125 14.33 12.50 -5.50
CA GLY A 125 14.68 11.41 -6.42
C GLY A 125 15.43 11.90 -7.63
N GLY A 126 14.81 12.80 -8.42
CA GLY A 126 15.39 13.44 -9.62
C GLY A 126 16.09 12.49 -10.58
N ASN A 127 16.99 13.02 -11.43
CA ASN A 127 17.97 12.19 -12.12
C ASN A 127 19.17 11.95 -11.20
N GLN A 128 19.41 10.70 -10.77
CA GLN A 128 20.43 10.36 -9.77
C GLN A 128 21.88 10.60 -10.23
N GLN A 129 22.10 10.92 -11.52
CA GLN A 129 23.41 11.26 -12.09
C GLN A 129 23.63 12.77 -12.25
N LEU A 130 22.56 13.57 -12.27
CA LEU A 130 22.64 15.00 -12.58
C LEU A 130 22.30 15.89 -11.37
N CYS A 131 21.09 15.75 -10.83
CA CYS A 131 20.54 16.72 -9.85
C CYS A 131 19.68 16.08 -8.75
N GLY A 132 19.42 14.77 -8.82
CA GLY A 132 18.74 14.00 -7.79
C GLY A 132 19.70 13.43 -6.75
N THR A 133 19.14 12.87 -5.67
CA THR A 133 19.94 12.17 -4.66
C THR A 133 20.63 10.97 -5.28
N SER A 134 21.94 10.81 -5.05
CA SER A 134 22.68 9.68 -5.62
C SER A 134 22.21 8.36 -5.02
N ILE A 135 22.28 7.27 -5.81
CA ILE A 135 21.96 5.92 -5.34
C ILE A 135 22.79 5.54 -4.10
N LYS A 136 24.07 5.96 -4.05
CA LYS A 136 24.95 5.71 -2.90
C LYS A 136 24.40 6.36 -1.62
N LYS A 137 23.89 7.60 -1.68
CA LYS A 137 23.31 8.27 -0.51
C LYS A 137 21.95 7.67 -0.12
N MET A 138 21.14 7.25 -1.08
CA MET A 138 19.90 6.51 -0.81
C MET A 138 20.17 5.18 -0.10
N GLN A 139 21.19 4.44 -0.56
CA GLN A 139 21.65 3.20 0.06
C GLN A 139 22.14 3.40 1.49
N GLU A 140 22.99 4.41 1.72
CA GLU A 140 23.44 4.80 3.07
C GLU A 140 22.24 5.07 3.99
N SER A 141 21.26 5.82 3.50
CA SER A 141 20.06 6.15 4.28
C SER A 141 19.25 4.91 4.65
N LEU A 142 19.12 3.97 3.71
CA LEU A 142 18.40 2.71 3.94
C LEU A 142 19.12 1.75 4.92
N ALA A 143 20.45 1.84 5.04
CA ALA A 143 21.22 1.04 5.99
C ALA A 143 21.25 1.64 7.40
N SER A 144 21.08 2.96 7.51
CA SER A 144 21.21 3.71 8.76
C SER A 144 19.91 3.86 9.55
N THR A 145 18.75 3.57 8.96
CA THR A 145 17.44 3.69 9.62
C THR A 145 16.59 2.43 9.49
N THR A 146 15.63 2.27 10.41
CA THR A 146 14.53 1.28 10.32
C THR A 146 13.19 1.92 9.95
N GLY A 147 13.14 3.24 9.77
CA GLY A 147 11.98 3.92 9.22
C GLY A 147 11.75 3.60 7.74
N VAL A 148 10.82 4.30 7.12
CA VAL A 148 10.63 4.31 5.67
C VAL A 148 11.38 5.50 5.08
N VAL A 149 12.23 5.24 4.09
CA VAL A 149 12.90 6.29 3.29
C VAL A 149 11.99 6.68 2.14
N MET A 150 11.54 7.92 2.16
CA MET A 150 10.64 8.53 1.19
C MET A 150 11.46 9.14 0.05
N ILE A 151 11.16 8.81 -1.21
CA ILE A 151 11.89 9.31 -2.39
C ILE A 151 10.89 9.98 -3.34
N ASP A 152 11.02 11.29 -3.51
CA ASP A 152 10.09 12.09 -4.32
C ASP A 152 10.54 12.21 -5.78
N ASP A 153 9.68 11.81 -6.70
CA ASP A 153 9.81 11.96 -8.16
C ASP A 153 11.20 11.57 -8.74
N PRO A 154 11.68 10.32 -8.54
CA PRO A 154 12.88 9.85 -9.22
C PRO A 154 12.61 9.55 -10.68
N GLU A 155 13.61 9.83 -11.51
CA GLU A 155 13.69 9.27 -12.86
C GLU A 155 13.89 7.75 -12.76
N ILE A 156 12.94 6.98 -13.32
CA ILE A 156 12.97 5.52 -13.30
C ILE A 156 13.95 5.00 -14.37
N SER A 157 15.24 5.16 -14.06
CA SER A 157 16.35 4.67 -14.87
C SER A 157 16.63 3.18 -14.63
N LYS A 158 17.42 2.55 -15.53
CA LYS A 158 17.91 1.17 -15.31
C LYS A 158 18.65 1.04 -13.98
N SER A 159 19.51 2.00 -13.65
CA SER A 159 20.26 2.02 -12.39
C SER A 159 19.34 2.14 -11.17
N PHE A 160 18.32 3.00 -11.24
CA PHE A 160 17.35 3.13 -10.15
C PHE A 160 16.51 1.86 -9.99
N SER A 161 16.11 1.22 -11.09
CA SER A 161 15.39 -0.05 -11.05
C SER A 161 16.22 -1.18 -10.42
N GLU A 162 17.52 -1.28 -10.72
CA GLU A 162 18.39 -2.25 -10.06
C GLU A 162 18.57 -1.93 -8.58
N PHE A 163 18.67 -0.65 -8.22
CA PHE A 163 18.66 -0.22 -6.83
C PHE A 163 17.38 -0.69 -6.11
N LEU A 164 16.19 -0.47 -6.66
CA LEU A 164 14.93 -0.95 -6.07
C LEU A 164 14.90 -2.48 -5.91
N LEU A 165 15.49 -3.23 -6.86
CA LEU A 165 15.63 -4.68 -6.75
C LEU A 165 16.53 -5.10 -5.58
N GLN A 166 17.61 -4.36 -5.33
CA GLN A 166 18.49 -4.60 -4.18
C GLN A 166 17.77 -4.29 -2.86
N VAL A 167 17.03 -3.18 -2.79
CA VAL A 167 16.21 -2.81 -1.61
C VAL A 167 15.17 -3.88 -1.31
N GLN A 168 14.45 -4.32 -2.35
CA GLN A 168 13.44 -5.38 -2.25
C GLN A 168 14.06 -6.70 -1.77
N GLY A 169 15.26 -7.02 -2.24
CA GLY A 169 15.99 -8.22 -1.83
C GLY A 169 16.68 -8.12 -0.47
N ARG A 170 16.76 -6.91 0.12
CA ARG A 170 17.63 -6.58 1.25
C ARG A 170 19.06 -7.11 1.06
N LEU A 171 19.53 -7.06 -0.19
CA LEU A 171 20.82 -7.59 -0.57
C LEU A 171 21.93 -6.67 -0.07
N MET A 172 23.06 -7.27 0.30
CA MET A 172 24.24 -6.50 0.68
C MET A 172 24.72 -5.66 -0.51
N PHE A 173 25.15 -4.45 -0.22
CA PHE A 173 25.78 -3.53 -1.16
C PHE A 173 27.06 -2.96 -0.53
N GLY A 174 27.95 -2.44 -1.38
CA GLY A 174 29.28 -1.99 -1.00
C GLY A 174 30.37 -2.95 -1.49
N SER A 175 31.59 -2.72 -1.02
CA SER A 175 32.77 -3.46 -1.45
C SER A 175 33.57 -3.96 -0.25
N LYS A 176 34.54 -4.83 -0.49
CA LYS A 176 35.47 -5.27 0.57
C LYS A 176 36.30 -4.12 1.15
N THR A 177 36.51 -3.04 0.38
CA THR A 177 37.35 -1.91 0.77
C THR A 177 36.54 -0.80 1.45
N GLU A 178 35.30 -0.54 1.01
CA GLU A 178 34.42 0.49 1.59
C GLU A 178 33.49 -0.07 2.69
N GLY A 179 33.54 -1.39 2.93
CA GLY A 179 32.61 -2.09 3.81
C GLY A 179 31.34 -2.53 3.08
N MET A 180 30.74 -3.60 3.58
CA MET A 180 29.44 -4.08 3.10
C MET A 180 28.35 -3.73 4.10
N SER A 181 27.23 -3.24 3.59
CA SER A 181 26.03 -2.95 4.37
C SER A 181 24.80 -3.51 3.66
N HIS A 182 23.67 -3.58 4.35
CA HIS A 182 22.42 -4.07 3.76
C HIS A 182 21.26 -3.16 4.15
N PRO A 183 20.21 -3.05 3.31
CA PRO A 183 19.05 -2.24 3.61
C PRO A 183 18.31 -2.78 4.85
N LYS A 184 18.08 -1.91 5.84
CA LYS A 184 17.25 -2.18 7.02
C LYS A 184 15.86 -1.56 6.86
N ALA A 185 15.81 -0.36 6.29
CA ALA A 185 14.59 0.38 6.00
C ALA A 185 13.85 -0.13 4.76
N ALA A 186 12.58 0.26 4.68
CA ALA A 186 11.76 0.16 3.47
C ALA A 186 11.83 1.49 2.69
N THR A 187 11.34 1.51 1.46
CA THR A 187 11.23 2.75 0.68
C THR A 187 9.83 2.96 0.13
N LEU A 188 9.39 4.21 0.11
CA LEU A 188 8.15 4.64 -0.54
C LEU A 188 8.51 5.73 -1.56
N VAL A 189 8.12 5.51 -2.81
CA VAL A 189 8.51 6.36 -3.93
C VAL A 189 7.27 7.06 -4.48
N SER A 190 7.34 8.34 -4.82
CA SER A 190 6.33 8.97 -5.69
C SER A 190 6.87 8.96 -7.11
N SER A 191 6.07 8.64 -8.13
CA SER A 191 6.56 8.73 -9.51
C SER A 191 5.47 9.04 -10.52
N ASN A 192 5.87 9.77 -11.55
CA ASN A 192 5.11 9.94 -12.79
C ASN A 192 5.36 8.82 -13.81
N SER A 193 6.36 7.96 -13.59
CA SER A 193 6.74 6.88 -14.50
C SER A 193 6.49 5.52 -13.86
N PRO A 194 5.96 4.54 -14.61
CA PRO A 194 5.74 3.19 -14.10
C PRO A 194 7.08 2.51 -13.80
N GLU A 195 7.10 1.54 -12.89
CA GLU A 195 8.30 0.75 -12.67
C GLU A 195 8.70 -0.09 -13.90
N MET A 196 9.98 -0.43 -14.01
CA MET A 196 10.47 -1.26 -15.12
C MET A 196 10.00 -2.71 -14.98
N ALA A 197 9.99 -3.45 -16.11
CA ALA A 197 9.46 -4.81 -16.18
C ALA A 197 9.97 -5.78 -15.09
N ARG A 198 11.24 -5.68 -14.69
CA ARG A 198 11.85 -6.57 -13.67
C ARG A 198 11.35 -6.28 -12.24
N THR A 199 10.83 -5.09 -11.99
CA THR A 199 10.30 -4.65 -10.69
C THR A 199 8.78 -4.80 -10.58
N ILE A 200 8.09 -5.11 -11.68
CA ILE A 200 6.65 -5.41 -11.68
C ILE A 200 6.36 -6.61 -10.77
N GLY A 201 5.29 -6.50 -9.98
CA GLY A 201 4.90 -7.53 -9.02
C GLY A 201 5.85 -7.66 -7.82
N ARG A 202 6.78 -6.72 -7.64
CA ARG A 202 7.63 -6.58 -6.45
C ARG A 202 7.32 -5.29 -5.70
N VAL A 203 7.06 -4.23 -6.44
CA VAL A 203 6.63 -2.94 -5.91
C VAL A 203 5.13 -2.98 -5.58
N LEU A 204 4.75 -2.44 -4.42
CA LEU A 204 3.35 -2.20 -4.07
C LEU A 204 2.93 -0.84 -4.64
N ARG A 205 2.07 -0.83 -5.66
CA ARG A 205 1.65 0.40 -6.35
C ARG A 205 0.36 0.95 -5.74
N PHE A 206 0.32 2.26 -5.51
CA PHE A 206 -0.83 3.03 -5.03
C PHE A 206 -1.18 4.08 -6.09
N ASN A 207 -2.17 3.79 -6.92
CA ASN A 207 -2.48 4.66 -8.05
C ASN A 207 -3.24 5.89 -7.63
N TYR A 208 -2.82 7.03 -8.13
CA TYR A 208 -3.55 8.27 -8.01
C TYR A 208 -4.21 8.56 -9.34
N LEU A 209 -5.51 8.79 -9.29
CA LEU A 209 -6.32 9.17 -10.42
C LEU A 209 -6.15 10.66 -10.71
N PRO A 210 -6.10 11.06 -11.99
CA PRO A 210 -6.10 12.48 -12.40
C PRO A 210 -7.43 13.15 -12.04
N ALA A 211 -7.52 14.47 -12.25
CA ALA A 211 -8.78 15.20 -12.10
C ALA A 211 -9.94 14.52 -12.83
N ASN A 212 -11.13 14.66 -12.28
CA ASN A 212 -12.33 14.06 -12.84
C ASN A 212 -12.53 14.53 -14.30
N PRO A 213 -13.14 13.72 -15.17
CA PRO A 213 -13.38 14.09 -16.57
C PRO A 213 -14.19 15.38 -16.75
N ASP A 214 -14.95 15.77 -15.73
CA ASP A 214 -15.74 17.01 -15.66
C ASP A 214 -14.92 18.26 -15.29
N GLY A 215 -13.60 18.11 -15.05
CA GLY A 215 -12.70 19.19 -14.66
C GLY A 215 -12.80 19.60 -13.18
N SER A 216 -13.62 18.91 -12.37
CA SER A 216 -13.66 19.17 -10.93
C SER A 216 -12.34 18.78 -10.26
N ASN A 217 -11.90 19.62 -9.31
CA ASN A 217 -10.69 19.37 -8.55
C ASN A 217 -10.88 18.05 -7.79
N PRO A 218 -10.01 17.03 -7.96
CA PRO A 218 -10.18 15.74 -7.29
C PRO A 218 -9.94 15.83 -5.77
N HIS A 219 -9.57 17.02 -5.28
CA HIS A 219 -9.17 17.30 -3.92
C HIS A 219 -10.02 18.40 -3.29
N ASP A 220 -10.34 18.22 -2.02
CA ASP A 220 -10.74 19.33 -1.14
C ASP A 220 -9.46 19.99 -0.61
N GLU A 221 -9.02 21.05 -1.31
CA GLU A 221 -7.79 21.78 -0.97
C GLU A 221 -7.81 22.35 0.45
N LYS A 222 -8.99 22.77 0.94
CA LYS A 222 -9.11 23.31 2.29
C LYS A 222 -8.87 22.20 3.30
N GLN A 223 -9.49 21.05 3.10
CA GLN A 223 -9.32 19.91 3.99
C GLN A 223 -7.90 19.33 3.94
N LEU A 224 -7.24 19.34 2.77
CA LEU A 224 -5.83 18.95 2.65
C LEU A 224 -4.89 19.94 3.32
N LYS A 225 -5.18 21.24 3.26
CA LYS A 225 -4.43 22.25 4.01
C LYS A 225 -4.58 22.08 5.52
N ASP A 226 -5.80 21.76 5.98
CA ASP A 226 -6.04 21.43 7.39
C ASP A 226 -5.30 20.15 7.82
N LEU A 227 -5.17 19.17 6.92
CA LEU A 227 -4.34 17.98 7.14
C LEU A 227 -2.86 18.35 7.27
N GLU A 228 -2.33 19.16 6.36
CA GLU A 228 -0.94 19.62 6.39
C GLU A 228 -0.62 20.35 7.69
N LEU A 229 -1.43 21.34 8.07
CA LEU A 229 -1.29 22.06 9.34
C LEU A 229 -1.36 21.11 10.55
N PHE A 230 -2.26 20.13 10.53
CA PHE A 230 -2.35 19.13 11.59
C PHE A 230 -1.08 18.27 11.68
N MET A 231 -0.49 17.86 10.55
CA MET A 231 0.71 17.01 10.52
C MET A 231 2.01 17.78 10.82
N GLU A 232 2.06 19.07 10.50
CA GLU A 232 3.19 19.95 10.81
C GLU A 232 3.24 20.34 12.30
N ASP A 233 2.08 20.39 12.97
CA ASP A 233 2.02 20.72 14.40
C ASP A 233 2.75 19.67 15.24
N LYS A 234 3.84 20.08 15.91
CA LYS A 234 4.62 19.24 16.83
C LYS A 234 3.81 18.77 18.04
N LYS A 235 2.72 19.46 18.39
CA LYS A 235 1.76 19.03 19.40
C LYS A 235 0.58 18.26 18.80
N GLY A 236 0.43 18.30 17.48
CA GLY A 236 -0.61 17.64 16.71
C GLY A 236 -0.15 16.28 16.16
N GLY A 237 -0.21 16.13 14.84
CA GLY A 237 -0.03 14.88 14.10
C GLY A 237 1.41 14.53 13.72
N ASN A 238 2.41 15.36 14.06
CA ASN A 238 3.79 15.01 13.81
C ASN A 238 4.20 13.74 14.58
N GLY A 239 4.77 12.77 13.88
CA GLY A 239 5.14 11.48 14.46
C GLY A 239 3.97 10.57 14.83
N LEU A 240 2.75 10.89 14.40
CA LEU A 240 1.54 10.15 14.71
C LEU A 240 1.58 8.67 14.31
N LEU A 241 2.07 8.37 13.11
CA LEU A 241 2.17 7.00 12.60
C LEU A 241 3.24 6.21 13.33
N LEU A 242 4.35 6.86 13.68
CA LEU A 242 5.37 6.25 14.52
C LEU A 242 4.83 5.98 15.92
N ALA A 243 4.19 6.96 16.57
CA ALA A 243 3.60 6.82 17.90
C ALA A 243 2.57 5.69 17.94
N TRP A 244 1.70 5.60 16.94
CA TRP A 244 0.78 4.48 16.79
C TRP A 244 1.50 3.15 16.71
N ALA A 245 2.54 3.04 15.87
CA ALA A 245 3.34 1.83 15.74
C ALA A 245 4.04 1.44 17.07
N ILE A 246 4.45 2.39 17.90
CA ILE A 246 5.02 2.12 19.24
C ILE A 246 3.95 1.56 20.16
N VAL A 247 2.84 2.26 20.31
CA VAL A 247 1.80 1.96 21.29
C VAL A 247 1.07 0.65 20.97
N TYR A 248 0.89 0.34 19.69
CA TYR A 248 0.20 -0.86 19.22
C TYR A 248 1.14 -2.02 18.87
N PHE A 249 2.45 -1.91 19.15
CA PHE A 249 3.43 -2.92 18.77
C PHE A 249 3.09 -4.31 19.33
N ASP A 250 2.87 -4.42 20.63
CA ASP A 250 2.60 -5.72 21.27
C ASP A 250 1.28 -6.34 20.78
N LEU A 251 0.25 -5.52 20.57
CA LEU A 251 -1.03 -5.98 20.02
C LEU A 251 -0.86 -6.45 18.57
N TRP A 252 -0.02 -5.76 17.79
CA TRP A 252 0.32 -6.17 16.45
C TRP A 252 0.97 -7.55 16.46
N GLU A 253 1.98 -7.79 17.30
CA GLU A 253 2.66 -9.09 17.37
C GLU A 253 1.68 -10.22 17.67
N GLN A 254 0.75 -10.01 18.60
CA GLN A 254 -0.26 -11.00 18.98
C GLN A 254 -1.25 -11.31 17.86
N VAL A 255 -1.69 -10.29 17.12
CA VAL A 255 -2.74 -10.43 16.09
C VAL A 255 -2.16 -10.86 14.75
N PHE A 256 -0.91 -10.48 14.45
CA PHE A 256 -0.35 -10.57 13.11
C PHE A 256 -0.25 -12.00 12.60
N GLU A 257 0.20 -12.97 13.42
CA GLU A 257 0.38 -14.35 12.95
C GLU A 257 -0.94 -14.97 12.50
N ASP A 258 -1.97 -14.91 13.34
CA ASP A 258 -3.30 -15.45 13.05
C ASP A 258 -3.98 -14.71 11.89
N ALA A 259 -3.93 -13.38 11.91
CA ALA A 259 -4.55 -12.57 10.88
C ALA A 259 -3.84 -12.74 9.52
N ASN A 260 -2.51 -12.86 9.50
CA ASN A 260 -1.75 -12.99 8.27
C ASN A 260 -2.07 -14.29 7.53
N GLU A 261 -2.23 -15.41 8.23
CA GLU A 261 -2.62 -16.66 7.59
C GLU A 261 -4.00 -16.55 6.92
N VAL A 262 -4.97 -15.95 7.63
CA VAL A 262 -6.34 -15.75 7.10
C VAL A 262 -6.34 -14.80 5.91
N VAL A 263 -5.67 -13.65 6.02
CA VAL A 263 -5.60 -12.65 4.94
C VAL A 263 -4.89 -13.23 3.72
N GLU A 264 -3.78 -13.96 3.90
CA GLU A 264 -3.10 -14.62 2.78
C GLU A 264 -3.99 -15.64 2.08
N LYS A 265 -4.78 -16.43 2.81
CA LYS A 265 -5.73 -17.40 2.24
C LYS A 265 -6.81 -16.68 1.42
N VAL A 266 -7.38 -15.60 1.95
CA VAL A 266 -8.38 -14.79 1.24
C VAL A 266 -7.79 -14.17 -0.02
N LEU A 267 -6.61 -13.55 0.07
CA LEU A 267 -5.94 -12.94 -1.08
C LEU A 267 -5.61 -13.99 -2.16
N LYS A 268 -5.08 -15.16 -1.76
CA LYS A 268 -4.84 -16.27 -2.70
C LYS A 268 -6.13 -16.70 -3.39
N GLY A 269 -7.24 -16.76 -2.66
CA GLY A 269 -8.57 -17.06 -3.19
C GLY A 269 -9.14 -15.98 -4.11
N LEU A 270 -8.86 -14.70 -3.88
CA LEU A 270 -9.31 -13.62 -4.77
C LEU A 270 -8.45 -13.52 -6.04
N LEU A 271 -7.15 -13.84 -5.92
CA LEU A 271 -6.14 -13.58 -6.96
C LEU A 271 -5.61 -14.85 -7.62
N GLN A 272 -6.36 -15.96 -7.55
CA GLN A 272 -5.96 -17.29 -8.05
C GLN A 272 -5.46 -17.29 -9.50
N ASN A 273 -5.92 -16.33 -10.30
CA ASN A 273 -5.64 -16.23 -11.73
C ASN A 273 -4.43 -15.37 -12.07
N LEU A 274 -3.81 -14.72 -11.08
CA LEU A 274 -2.73 -13.77 -11.30
C LEU A 274 -1.40 -14.38 -10.86
N LYS A 275 -0.35 -14.22 -11.67
CA LYS A 275 0.98 -14.75 -11.32
C LYS A 275 1.70 -13.82 -10.35
N LEU A 276 1.27 -13.85 -9.10
CA LEU A 276 1.80 -12.99 -8.06
C LEU A 276 3.04 -13.57 -7.37
N GLN A 277 4.03 -12.71 -7.16
CA GLN A 277 5.20 -13.09 -6.39
C GLN A 277 4.81 -13.28 -4.92
N PRO A 278 5.27 -14.35 -4.23
CA PRO A 278 4.95 -14.58 -2.83
C PRO A 278 5.31 -13.39 -1.92
N ARG A 279 6.40 -12.68 -2.26
CA ARG A 279 6.86 -11.50 -1.53
C ARG A 279 5.85 -10.35 -1.56
N TRP A 280 5.19 -10.15 -2.71
CA TRP A 280 4.14 -9.15 -2.89
C TRP A 280 2.92 -9.48 -2.04
N MET A 281 2.48 -10.75 -2.08
CA MET A 281 1.33 -11.22 -1.30
C MET A 281 1.50 -11.01 0.20
N LYS A 282 2.69 -11.30 0.73
CA LYS A 282 3.02 -11.05 2.14
C LYS A 282 3.07 -9.57 2.47
N GLY A 283 3.62 -8.75 1.57
CA GLY A 283 3.63 -7.30 1.70
C GLY A 283 2.22 -6.71 1.80
N VAL A 284 1.31 -7.15 0.92
CA VAL A 284 -0.10 -6.72 0.91
C VAL A 284 -0.85 -7.20 2.14
N SER A 285 -0.63 -8.45 2.56
CA SER A 285 -1.27 -8.99 3.76
C SER A 285 -0.92 -8.16 4.99
N SER A 286 0.37 -7.85 5.17
CA SER A 286 0.84 -6.99 6.25
C SER A 286 0.24 -5.58 6.18
N MET A 287 0.18 -4.99 4.99
CA MET A 287 -0.43 -3.68 4.80
C MET A 287 -1.94 -3.68 5.15
N ILE A 288 -2.69 -4.71 4.78
CA ILE A 288 -4.13 -4.81 5.08
C ILE A 288 -4.35 -4.93 6.59
N ILE A 289 -3.55 -5.72 7.29
CA ILE A 289 -3.64 -5.86 8.76
C ILE A 289 -3.34 -4.50 9.42
N ALA A 290 -2.31 -3.78 8.96
CA ALA A 290 -1.98 -2.43 9.46
C ALA A 290 -3.13 -1.46 9.26
N LEU A 291 -3.70 -1.42 8.05
CA LEU A 291 -4.85 -0.57 7.76
C LEU A 291 -6.05 -0.92 8.64
N THR A 292 -6.30 -2.21 8.85
CA THR A 292 -7.40 -2.72 9.66
C THR A 292 -7.25 -2.26 11.11
N MET A 293 -6.08 -2.47 11.71
CA MET A 293 -5.81 -2.07 13.09
C MET A 293 -5.87 -0.54 13.27
N LEU A 294 -5.33 0.24 12.31
CA LEU A 294 -5.42 1.70 12.29
C LEU A 294 -6.87 2.21 12.22
N ARG A 295 -7.76 1.49 11.51
CA ARG A 295 -9.18 1.85 11.42
C ARG A 295 -9.94 1.46 12.68
N LEU A 296 -9.64 0.30 13.25
CA LEU A 296 -10.25 -0.17 14.50
C LEU A 296 -9.87 0.72 15.69
N SER A 297 -8.63 1.22 15.75
CA SER A 297 -8.19 2.14 16.83
C SER A 297 -9.01 3.43 16.89
N CYS A 298 -9.58 3.88 15.76
CA CYS A 298 -10.45 5.05 15.70
C CYS A 298 -11.96 4.72 15.66
N GLY A 299 -12.33 3.47 15.96
CA GLY A 299 -13.73 3.02 16.01
C GLY A 299 -14.42 2.96 14.65
N LYS A 300 -13.66 2.89 13.54
CA LYS A 300 -14.21 2.76 12.18
C LYS A 300 -14.19 1.30 11.73
N THR A 301 -15.24 0.87 11.05
CA THR A 301 -15.26 -0.43 10.38
C THR A 301 -14.25 -0.43 9.22
N PRO A 302 -13.40 -1.46 9.10
CA PRO A 302 -12.41 -1.49 8.03
C PRO A 302 -13.06 -2.00 6.74
N GLY A 303 -13.16 -1.14 5.72
CA GLY A 303 -13.63 -1.48 4.36
C GLY A 303 -12.63 -2.34 3.58
N ILE A 304 -12.17 -3.46 4.15
CA ILE A 304 -11.05 -4.27 3.66
C ILE A 304 -11.24 -4.74 2.22
N CYS A 305 -12.46 -5.10 1.83
CA CYS A 305 -12.76 -5.57 0.49
C CYS A 305 -12.42 -4.52 -0.58
N ASP A 306 -12.77 -3.24 -0.35
CA ASP A 306 -12.49 -2.16 -1.28
C ASP A 306 -10.99 -1.91 -1.43
N TYR A 307 -10.24 -1.98 -0.31
CA TYR A 307 -8.79 -1.81 -0.30
C TYR A 307 -8.04 -2.97 -0.98
N VAL A 308 -8.52 -4.20 -0.80
CA VAL A 308 -7.99 -5.37 -1.50
C VAL A 308 -8.22 -5.23 -3.01
N LEU A 309 -9.45 -4.92 -3.43
CA LEU A 309 -9.78 -4.75 -4.83
C LEU A 309 -8.96 -3.63 -5.48
N PHE A 310 -8.82 -2.49 -4.80
CA PHE A 310 -7.99 -1.38 -5.25
C PHE A 310 -6.53 -1.77 -5.46
N THR A 311 -5.94 -2.51 -4.52
CA THR A 311 -4.54 -2.99 -4.63
C THR A 311 -4.35 -3.98 -5.80
N CYS A 312 -5.43 -4.60 -6.27
CA CYS A 312 -5.42 -5.63 -7.31
C CYS A 312 -5.77 -5.12 -8.73
N GLN A 313 -6.29 -3.90 -8.87
CA GLN A 313 -6.63 -3.29 -10.16
C GLN A 313 -5.42 -3.24 -11.12
N GLU A 314 -4.20 -3.08 -10.60
CA GLU A 314 -2.97 -3.01 -11.39
C GLU A 314 -2.49 -4.35 -11.96
N ILE A 315 -2.65 -5.42 -11.20
CA ILE A 315 -2.27 -6.77 -11.65
C ILE A 315 -3.26 -7.24 -12.70
N THR A 316 -4.51 -6.78 -12.59
CA THR A 316 -5.52 -7.05 -13.60
C THR A 316 -5.26 -6.22 -14.86
N GLU A 317 -4.98 -4.92 -14.83
CA GLU A 317 -4.72 -4.16 -16.06
C GLU A 317 -3.49 -4.64 -16.88
N SER A 318 -2.50 -5.25 -16.23
CA SER A 318 -1.34 -5.85 -16.90
C SER A 318 -1.52 -7.33 -17.34
N GLU A 319 -2.53 -8.04 -16.82
CA GLU A 319 -2.83 -9.46 -17.14
C GLU A 319 -4.30 -9.74 -17.56
N ILE A 320 -5.16 -8.72 -17.81
CA ILE A 320 -6.52 -8.90 -18.35
C ILE A 320 -6.43 -9.27 -19.85
N ALA A 321 -6.02 -10.51 -20.09
CA ALA A 321 -6.66 -11.39 -21.06
C ALA A 321 -7.43 -12.51 -20.32
N GLY A 322 -7.82 -12.25 -19.07
CA GLY A 322 -8.55 -13.18 -18.22
C GLY A 322 -10.06 -12.98 -18.33
N PRO A 323 -10.86 -14.06 -18.40
CA PRO A 323 -12.30 -13.95 -18.54
C PRO A 323 -12.94 -13.28 -17.31
N SER A 324 -13.93 -12.42 -17.54
CA SER A 324 -14.71 -11.73 -16.50
C SER A 324 -15.39 -12.72 -15.54
N ALA A 325 -15.85 -12.25 -14.37
CA ALA A 325 -16.61 -13.07 -13.43
C ALA A 325 -17.81 -13.76 -14.11
N MET A 326 -18.46 -13.07 -15.05
CA MET A 326 -19.57 -13.61 -15.83
C MET A 326 -19.14 -14.71 -16.81
N GLN A 327 -18.01 -14.52 -17.50
CA GLN A 327 -17.45 -15.54 -18.39
C GLN A 327 -16.94 -16.77 -17.61
N LYS A 328 -16.48 -16.60 -16.37
CA LYS A 328 -16.14 -17.72 -15.47
C LYS A 328 -17.39 -18.49 -15.03
N LEU A 329 -18.46 -17.78 -14.71
CA LEU A 329 -19.76 -18.37 -14.36
C LEU A 329 -20.32 -19.18 -15.54
N GLU A 330 -20.33 -18.58 -16.74
CA GLU A 330 -20.74 -19.22 -17.99
C GLU A 330 -19.95 -20.51 -18.25
N LYS A 331 -18.61 -20.46 -18.15
CA LYS A 331 -17.74 -21.62 -18.33
C LYS A 331 -17.99 -22.72 -17.30
N ASN A 332 -18.31 -22.37 -16.06
CA ASN A 332 -18.67 -23.32 -15.01
C ASN A 332 -20.05 -23.95 -15.24
N ILE A 333 -21.05 -23.16 -15.68
CA ILE A 333 -22.38 -23.64 -16.06
C ILE A 333 -22.25 -24.64 -17.21
N VAL A 334 -21.55 -24.27 -18.29
CA VAL A 334 -21.30 -25.14 -19.46
C VAL A 334 -20.59 -26.44 -19.05
N LYS A 335 -19.60 -26.36 -18.15
CA LYS A 335 -18.86 -27.54 -17.65
C LYS A 335 -19.74 -28.46 -16.80
N LYS A 336 -20.67 -27.91 -16.01
CA LYS A 336 -21.66 -28.68 -15.25
C LYS A 336 -22.69 -29.35 -16.17
N ILE A 337 -23.21 -28.63 -17.16
CA ILE A 337 -24.13 -29.16 -18.18
C ILE A 337 -23.49 -30.34 -18.92
N ARG A 338 -22.24 -30.19 -19.39
CA ARG A 338 -21.53 -31.26 -20.13
C ARG A 338 -21.22 -32.52 -19.31
N LYS A 339 -21.31 -32.45 -17.97
CA LYS A 339 -20.99 -33.56 -17.07
C LYS A 339 -22.22 -34.28 -16.53
N GLN A 340 -23.43 -33.76 -16.75
CA GLN A 340 -24.66 -34.41 -16.33
C GLN A 340 -25.26 -35.23 -17.47
N SER A 341 -25.63 -36.46 -17.17
CA SER A 341 -26.36 -37.38 -18.04
C SER A 341 -27.89 -37.19 -17.97
N ASP A 342 -28.38 -36.25 -17.18
CA ASP A 342 -29.81 -36.02 -16.90
C ASP A 342 -30.32 -34.68 -17.49
N PRO A 343 -31.59 -34.60 -17.95
CA PRO A 343 -32.09 -33.52 -18.80
C PRO A 343 -32.52 -32.24 -18.05
N ILE A 344 -32.14 -32.09 -16.77
CA ILE A 344 -32.59 -31.00 -15.89
C ILE A 344 -32.15 -29.61 -16.39
N LEU A 345 -31.26 -29.50 -17.39
CA LEU A 345 -30.75 -28.23 -17.94
C LEU A 345 -31.02 -28.05 -19.44
N THR A 346 -31.91 -28.85 -20.04
CA THR A 346 -32.27 -28.72 -21.48
C THR A 346 -32.97 -27.40 -21.83
N TRP A 347 -33.47 -26.66 -20.83
CA TRP A 347 -34.10 -25.35 -20.97
C TRP A 347 -33.11 -24.18 -20.92
N LEU A 348 -31.81 -24.42 -20.73
CA LEU A 348 -30.77 -23.38 -20.74
C LEU A 348 -29.89 -23.50 -21.98
N HIS A 349 -29.83 -22.43 -22.79
CA HIS A 349 -28.94 -22.33 -23.93
C HIS A 349 -27.79 -21.34 -23.61
N PRO A 350 -26.63 -21.82 -23.15
CA PRO A 350 -25.56 -21.00 -22.59
C PRO A 350 -24.66 -20.32 -23.63
N SER A 351 -25.06 -20.30 -24.91
CA SER A 351 -24.26 -19.73 -25.99
C SER A 351 -25.15 -18.99 -26.98
N VAL A 352 -25.83 -17.95 -26.48
CA VAL A 352 -26.57 -17.00 -27.33
C VAL A 352 -25.89 -15.64 -27.32
N THR A 353 -26.18 -14.83 -28.32
CA THR A 353 -25.70 -13.46 -28.40
C THR A 353 -26.89 -12.53 -28.24
N VAL A 354 -26.83 -11.65 -27.24
CA VAL A 354 -27.86 -10.64 -26.95
C VAL A 354 -27.30 -9.25 -27.19
N HIS A 355 -28.18 -8.28 -27.42
CA HIS A 355 -27.77 -6.88 -27.53
C HIS A 355 -27.78 -6.24 -26.13
N ASP A 356 -26.71 -5.53 -25.77
CA ASP A 356 -26.68 -4.70 -24.56
C ASP A 356 -27.51 -3.41 -24.75
N VAL A 357 -27.62 -2.59 -23.69
CA VAL A 357 -28.38 -1.32 -23.70
C VAL A 357 -27.81 -0.32 -24.71
N ALA A 358 -26.55 -0.49 -25.13
CA ALA A 358 -25.88 0.33 -26.14
C ALA A 358 -25.95 -0.31 -27.56
N GLY A 359 -26.65 -1.44 -27.72
CA GLY A 359 -26.83 -2.15 -29.00
C GLY A 359 -25.70 -3.11 -29.37
N ASN A 360 -24.69 -3.31 -28.53
CA ASN A 360 -23.56 -4.20 -28.83
C ASN A 360 -23.93 -5.67 -28.59
N LYS A 361 -23.42 -6.56 -29.45
CA LYS A 361 -23.57 -8.00 -29.31
C LYS A 361 -22.70 -8.52 -28.17
N VAL A 362 -23.31 -8.99 -27.09
CA VAL A 362 -22.64 -9.58 -25.92
C VAL A 362 -23.08 -11.04 -25.72
N PRO A 363 -22.21 -11.89 -25.14
CA PRO A 363 -22.59 -13.25 -24.74
C PRO A 363 -23.74 -13.21 -23.73
N GLY A 364 -24.74 -14.06 -23.94
CA GLY A 364 -25.89 -14.21 -23.06
C GLY A 364 -26.25 -15.67 -22.84
N ILE A 365 -27.07 -15.91 -21.83
CA ILE A 365 -27.67 -17.22 -21.55
C ILE A 365 -29.16 -17.09 -21.84
N ALA A 366 -29.68 -17.87 -22.80
CA ALA A 366 -31.11 -17.90 -23.08
C ALA A 366 -31.78 -19.01 -22.26
N ILE A 367 -33.03 -18.75 -21.87
CA ILE A 367 -33.93 -19.74 -21.27
C ILE A 367 -34.99 -20.08 -22.33
N ILE A 368 -35.16 -21.37 -22.63
CA ILE A 368 -36.17 -21.86 -23.56
C ILE A 368 -37.53 -21.78 -22.85
N THR A 369 -38.36 -20.83 -23.29
CA THR A 369 -39.61 -20.43 -22.62
C THR A 369 -40.75 -21.43 -22.75
N SER A 370 -40.65 -22.45 -23.60
CA SER A 370 -41.67 -23.51 -23.74
C SER A 370 -41.77 -24.46 -22.54
N VAL A 371 -41.00 -24.21 -21.47
CA VAL A 371 -40.91 -25.04 -20.26
C VAL A 371 -41.18 -24.22 -18.98
N VAL A 372 -41.38 -22.91 -19.09
CA VAL A 372 -41.53 -22.01 -17.92
C VAL A 372 -42.89 -21.32 -17.99
N ASP A 373 -43.89 -21.85 -17.28
CA ASP A 373 -45.27 -21.34 -17.31
C ASP A 373 -45.46 -19.98 -16.61
N ALA A 374 -44.51 -19.53 -15.77
CA ALA A 374 -44.49 -18.18 -15.23
C ALA A 374 -43.09 -17.81 -14.72
N PHE A 375 -42.60 -16.63 -15.12
CA PHE A 375 -41.49 -15.98 -14.44
C PHE A 375 -42.04 -15.17 -13.27
N PRO A 376 -41.48 -15.26 -12.05
CA PRO A 376 -41.84 -14.33 -10.98
C PRO A 376 -41.41 -12.93 -11.42
N ASP A 377 -42.36 -11.99 -11.44
CA ASP A 377 -42.06 -10.59 -11.65
C ASP A 377 -41.33 -10.05 -10.41
N VAL A 378 -40.04 -9.76 -10.57
CA VAL A 378 -39.15 -9.31 -9.49
C VAL A 378 -39.18 -7.78 -9.34
N SER A 379 -40.12 -7.09 -10.00
CA SER A 379 -40.23 -5.64 -9.94
C SER A 379 -40.74 -5.06 -8.61
N ASN A 380 -41.07 -5.90 -7.62
CA ASN A 380 -41.55 -5.46 -6.30
C ASN A 380 -40.79 -6.08 -5.11
N SER A 381 -39.46 -5.89 -5.05
CA SER A 381 -38.69 -6.09 -3.81
C SER A 381 -37.65 -5.01 -3.61
#